data_AF-A0A974WPC1-F1
#
_entry.id   AF-A0A974WPC1-F1
#
_cell.length_a   1.000
_cell.length_b   1.000
_cell.length_c   1.000
_cell.angle_alpha   90.00
_cell.angle_beta   90.00
_cell.angle_gamma   90.00
#
_symmetry.space_group_name_H-M   'P 1'
#
loop_
_entity.id
_entity.type
_entity.pdbx_description
1 polymer ?
#
loop_
_entity_poly.entity_id
_entity_poly.type
_entity_poly.pdbx_seq_one_letter_code
_entity_poly.pdbx_strand_id
1 'polypeptide(L)'
;MKVLILADDLTGASDTVVSFARSGWSSLLSLSGGWTRTPDEDAVAVTLDTRRDPRAAEVTAQAVADLAGDRLYLKIDSTVRGTVAEQVRGAVRGRRRARPGAFAVLCPAYPAMGRSVEDGHVLVEGRPVHEGPAGSDPVTPVTESELTRLVPGSVRATGHDLVAAVREAARDHDVVVVDARDQADLDALAAAIDEIGPDAIPVGSAGLAIALARTWQDGPEPQRRPVAIAADASALVVVSSLHEAARRQVEALRADTERLGVDLLVTPSEREDGSAVRQARELARQAVDALAGGRHGLLVLVGGDGAAQTLLALGATGINVADAPVEGVPAGTLVGGPHDGLPIATKAGGFGTSSTLVQLIDAVRVTQGAPS
;
A
#
# COMPACT_ATOMS: atom_id res chain seq x y z
N MET A 1 14.10 13.68 -7.64
CA MET A 1 13.18 13.05 -8.62
C MET A 1 12.04 12.45 -7.82
N LYS A 2 10.77 12.62 -8.20
CA LYS A 2 9.64 12.11 -7.39
C LYS A 2 9.08 10.81 -7.95
N VAL A 3 8.55 9.98 -7.06
CA VAL A 3 7.85 8.74 -7.37
C VAL A 3 6.39 8.93 -6.97
N LEU A 4 5.48 8.79 -7.94
CA LEU A 4 4.05 8.67 -7.66
C LEU A 4 3.66 7.20 -7.71
N ILE A 5 3.09 6.70 -6.62
CA ILE A 5 2.49 5.38 -6.50
C ILE A 5 0.99 5.57 -6.63
N LEU A 6 0.40 5.01 -7.68
CA LEU A 6 -1.05 4.96 -7.86
C LEU A 6 -1.53 3.56 -7.55
N ALA A 7 -2.32 3.41 -6.49
CA ALA A 7 -2.86 2.13 -6.08
C ALA A 7 -4.38 2.07 -6.29
N ASP A 8 -4.88 0.86 -6.48
CA ASP A 8 -6.31 0.60 -6.65
C ASP A 8 -7.09 0.59 -5.32
N ASP A 9 -6.39 0.41 -4.20
CA ASP A 9 -6.93 0.47 -2.84
C ASP A 9 -5.93 1.08 -1.84
N LEU A 10 -6.45 1.45 -0.66
CA LEU A 10 -5.66 2.08 0.40
C LEU A 10 -4.61 1.12 1.01
N THR A 11 -4.93 -0.17 1.13
CA THR A 11 -4.00 -1.16 1.69
C THR A 11 -2.77 -1.31 0.79
N GLY A 12 -2.99 -1.43 -0.51
CA GLY A 12 -1.94 -1.50 -1.52
C GLY A 12 -1.11 -0.23 -1.56
N ALA A 13 -1.73 0.96 -1.47
CA ALA A 13 -1.00 2.21 -1.35
C ALA A 13 -0.06 2.21 -0.14
N SER A 14 -0.59 1.82 1.02
CA SER A 14 0.13 1.81 2.29
C SER A 14 1.31 0.80 2.30
N ASP A 15 1.08 -0.44 1.89
CA ASP A 15 2.13 -1.47 1.81
C ASP A 15 3.27 -1.06 0.86
N THR A 16 2.91 -0.43 -0.25
CA THR A 16 3.88 0.01 -1.25
C THR A 16 4.72 1.17 -0.72
N VAL A 17 4.08 2.20 -0.17
CA VAL A 17 4.81 3.39 0.29
C VAL A 17 5.71 3.10 1.49
N VAL A 18 5.35 2.13 2.35
CA VAL A 18 6.25 1.61 3.39
C VAL A 18 7.54 1.05 2.81
N SER A 19 7.50 0.41 1.64
CA SER A 19 8.69 -0.15 1.00
C SER A 19 9.65 0.95 0.53
N PHE A 20 9.10 2.08 0.07
CA PHE A 20 9.86 3.29 -0.23
C PHE A 20 10.42 3.93 1.05
N ALA A 21 9.61 4.08 2.11
CA ALA A 21 10.07 4.61 3.40
C ALA A 21 11.19 3.77 4.03
N ARG A 22 11.13 2.43 3.91
CA ARG A 22 12.19 1.52 4.38
C ARG A 22 13.46 1.58 3.56
N SER A 23 13.34 1.98 2.31
CA SER A 23 14.47 2.37 1.45
C SER A 23 14.79 3.86 1.64
N GLY A 24 14.29 4.49 2.72
CA GLY A 24 14.43 5.89 3.14
C GLY A 24 14.19 6.98 2.11
N TRP A 25 13.18 6.77 1.28
CA TRP A 25 12.48 7.85 0.63
C TRP A 25 11.66 8.64 1.64
N SER A 26 11.65 9.97 1.54
CA SER A 26 10.62 10.78 2.18
C SER A 26 9.27 10.39 1.58
N SER A 27 8.37 9.82 2.40
CA SER A 27 7.26 9.00 1.95
C SER A 27 5.92 9.47 2.51
N LEU A 28 4.95 9.77 1.63
CA LEU A 28 3.62 10.24 1.99
C LEU A 28 2.53 9.29 1.48
N LEU A 29 1.62 8.86 2.36
CA LEU A 29 0.34 8.27 1.98
C LEU A 29 -0.72 9.38 1.93
N SER A 30 -1.19 9.74 0.73
CA SER A 30 -2.25 10.74 0.54
C SER A 30 -3.63 10.13 0.80
N LEU A 31 -4.41 10.79 1.65
CA LEU A 31 -5.79 10.38 1.98
C LEU A 31 -6.82 11.23 1.23
N SER A 32 -6.47 12.47 0.87
CA SER A 32 -7.21 13.24 -0.11
C SER A 32 -7.03 12.58 -1.49
N GLY A 33 -8.15 12.29 -2.19
CA GLY A 33 -8.16 11.63 -3.50
C GLY A 33 -7.50 12.42 -4.66
N GLY A 34 -6.75 13.47 -4.33
CA GLY A 34 -5.83 14.14 -5.23
C GLY A 34 -4.45 14.18 -4.59
N TRP A 35 -3.42 14.02 -5.42
CA TRP A 35 -2.06 14.39 -5.04
C TRP A 35 -1.76 15.79 -5.58
N THR A 36 -1.28 16.66 -4.70
CA THR A 36 -0.62 17.90 -5.08
C THR A 36 0.88 17.70 -4.94
N ARG A 37 1.64 18.23 -5.90
CA ARG A 37 3.10 18.19 -5.84
C ARG A 37 3.59 19.02 -4.65
N THR A 38 3.80 18.37 -3.52
CA THR A 38 4.37 18.95 -2.30
C THR A 38 5.89 18.96 -2.45
N PRO A 39 6.62 20.04 -2.11
CA PRO A 39 8.07 20.12 -2.31
C PRO A 39 8.86 19.05 -1.55
N ASP A 40 8.34 18.55 -0.44
CA ASP A 40 9.10 17.94 0.65
C ASP A 40 9.19 16.41 0.61
N GLU A 41 8.34 15.75 -0.17
CA GLU A 41 8.29 14.28 -0.26
C GLU A 41 8.71 13.77 -1.64
N ASP A 42 9.50 12.69 -1.60
CA ASP A 42 10.11 12.08 -2.78
C ASP A 42 9.27 10.90 -3.29
N ALA A 43 8.54 10.19 -2.42
CA ALA A 43 7.62 9.12 -2.78
C ALA A 43 6.21 9.40 -2.24
N VAL A 44 5.21 9.47 -3.10
CA VAL A 44 3.83 9.71 -2.68
C VAL A 44 2.91 8.61 -3.19
N ALA A 45 2.14 8.00 -2.30
CA ALA A 45 1.14 7.01 -2.63
C ALA A 45 -0.27 7.57 -2.53
N VAL A 46 -1.08 7.28 -3.55
CA VAL A 46 -2.46 7.70 -3.68
C VAL A 46 -3.30 6.48 -4.00
N THR A 47 -4.42 6.32 -3.30
CA THR A 47 -5.45 5.36 -3.70
C THR A 47 -6.41 6.02 -4.69
N LEU A 48 -6.69 5.33 -5.80
CA LEU A 48 -7.70 5.73 -6.77
C LEU A 48 -9.06 5.08 -6.50
N ASP A 49 -9.14 4.13 -5.54
CA ASP A 49 -10.33 3.32 -5.23
C ASP A 49 -10.93 2.64 -6.48
N THR A 50 -10.06 2.23 -7.40
CA THR A 50 -10.45 1.74 -8.72
C THR A 50 -10.70 0.25 -8.78
N ARG A 51 -10.41 -0.53 -7.71
CA ARG A 51 -10.48 -2.01 -7.74
C ARG A 51 -11.78 -2.55 -8.33
N ARG A 52 -12.89 -1.84 -8.11
CA ARG A 52 -14.24 -2.19 -8.59
C ARG A 52 -14.89 -1.09 -9.42
N ASP A 53 -14.19 0.01 -9.69
CA ASP A 53 -14.77 1.13 -10.42
C ASP A 53 -14.78 0.81 -11.92
N PRO A 54 -15.96 0.74 -12.58
CA PRO A 54 -16.02 0.53 -14.02
C PRO A 54 -15.35 1.66 -14.83
N ARG A 55 -15.06 2.80 -14.20
CA ARG A 55 -14.35 3.95 -14.79
C ARG A 55 -12.85 3.93 -14.48
N ALA A 56 -12.31 2.79 -14.05
CA ALA A 56 -10.90 2.67 -13.65
C ALA A 56 -9.92 3.16 -14.72
N ALA A 57 -10.23 2.95 -16.01
CA ALA A 57 -9.41 3.45 -17.11
C ALA A 57 -9.39 4.98 -17.18
N GLU A 58 -10.54 5.64 -17.05
CA GLU A 58 -10.65 7.09 -17.07
C GLU A 58 -9.99 7.73 -15.84
N VAL A 59 -10.27 7.18 -14.65
CA VAL A 59 -9.71 7.66 -13.38
C VAL A 59 -8.19 7.55 -13.39
N THR A 60 -7.66 6.39 -13.80
CA THR A 60 -6.21 6.18 -13.87
C THR A 60 -5.56 7.05 -14.94
N ALA A 61 -6.19 7.20 -16.12
CA ALA A 61 -5.68 8.09 -17.17
C ALA A 61 -5.61 9.55 -16.72
N GLN A 62 -6.59 10.02 -15.94
CA GLN A 62 -6.60 11.38 -15.42
C GLN A 62 -5.54 11.57 -14.33
N ALA A 63 -5.37 10.60 -13.43
CA ALA A 63 -4.35 10.65 -12.38
C ALA A 63 -2.91 10.67 -12.95
N VAL A 64 -2.69 10.04 -14.10
CA VAL A 64 -1.36 9.97 -14.75
C VAL A 64 -1.10 11.15 -15.70
N ALA A 65 -2.14 11.82 -16.21
CA ALA A 65 -2.03 12.81 -17.29
C ALA A 65 -1.07 13.97 -16.99
N ASP A 66 -1.00 14.40 -15.73
CA ASP A 66 -0.27 15.60 -15.31
C ASP A 66 1.11 15.28 -14.68
N LEU A 67 1.58 14.03 -14.77
CA LEU A 67 2.89 13.61 -14.26
C LEU A 67 4.04 14.15 -15.12
N ALA A 68 4.52 15.35 -14.76
CA ALA A 68 5.59 16.07 -15.45
C ALA A 68 7.00 15.56 -15.09
N GLY A 69 7.37 14.39 -15.61
CA GLY A 69 8.74 13.84 -15.53
C GLY A 69 9.05 13.00 -14.29
N ASP A 70 8.06 12.83 -13.41
CA ASP A 70 8.17 11.99 -12.21
C ASP A 70 8.02 10.49 -12.56
N ARG A 71 8.71 9.64 -11.78
CA ARG A 71 8.59 8.18 -11.85
C ARG A 71 7.17 7.79 -11.41
N LEU A 72 6.58 6.80 -12.08
CA LEU A 72 5.26 6.28 -11.75
C LEU A 72 5.37 4.81 -11.43
N TYR A 73 4.68 4.39 -10.39
CA TYR A 73 4.41 3.00 -10.11
C TYR A 73 2.91 2.76 -10.04
N LEU A 74 2.38 1.88 -10.90
CA LEU A 74 0.99 1.45 -10.83
C LEU A 74 0.89 0.20 -9.95
N LYS A 75 0.44 0.39 -8.72
CA LYS A 75 0.25 -0.67 -7.74
C LYS A 75 -1.08 -1.39 -7.97
N ILE A 76 -1.01 -2.68 -8.26
CA ILE A 76 -2.15 -3.60 -8.42
C ILE A 76 -2.14 -4.70 -7.37
N ASP A 77 -3.24 -5.44 -7.25
CA ASP A 77 -3.34 -6.62 -6.40
C ASP A 77 -2.42 -7.76 -6.89
N SER A 78 -1.68 -8.43 -6.00
CA SER A 78 -0.75 -9.52 -6.41
C SER A 78 -1.47 -10.76 -6.95
N THR A 79 -2.77 -10.89 -6.66
CA THR A 79 -3.63 -11.93 -7.24
C THR A 79 -4.48 -11.42 -8.41
N VAL A 80 -4.22 -10.21 -8.91
CA VAL A 80 -4.85 -9.63 -10.11
C VAL A 80 -6.38 -9.48 -9.96
N ARG A 81 -6.88 -9.26 -8.74
CA ARG A 81 -8.30 -8.96 -8.51
C ARG A 81 -8.67 -7.58 -9.03
N GLY A 82 -9.90 -7.45 -9.50
CA GLY A 82 -10.50 -6.17 -9.89
C GLY A 82 -10.19 -5.75 -11.32
N THR A 83 -10.14 -4.44 -11.54
CA THR A 83 -10.09 -3.78 -12.86
C THR A 83 -8.67 -3.60 -13.41
N VAL A 84 -7.78 -4.57 -13.19
CA VAL A 84 -6.35 -4.43 -13.52
C VAL A 84 -6.15 -4.07 -15.00
N ALA A 85 -6.88 -4.71 -15.92
CA ALA A 85 -6.77 -4.42 -17.34
C ALA A 85 -7.14 -2.96 -17.66
N GLU A 86 -8.19 -2.42 -17.06
CA GLU A 86 -8.64 -1.05 -17.23
C GLU A 86 -7.65 -0.05 -16.63
N GLN A 87 -7.13 -0.32 -15.43
CA GLN A 87 -6.12 0.51 -14.78
C GLN A 87 -4.85 0.62 -15.64
N VAL A 88 -4.35 -0.51 -16.15
CA VAL A 88 -3.17 -0.55 -17.02
C VAL A 88 -3.40 0.24 -18.31
N ARG A 89 -4.54 0.04 -18.98
CA ARG A 89 -4.91 0.81 -20.18
C ARG A 89 -4.99 2.30 -19.88
N GLY A 90 -5.58 2.66 -18.75
CA GLY A 90 -5.67 4.04 -18.27
C GLY A 90 -4.29 4.67 -18.06
N ALA A 91 -3.39 3.97 -17.37
CA ALA A 91 -2.03 4.45 -17.12
C ALA A 91 -1.24 4.67 -18.41
N VAL A 92 -1.28 3.73 -19.37
CA VAL A 92 -0.63 3.89 -20.68
C VAL A 92 -1.22 5.09 -21.43
N ARG A 93 -2.56 5.19 -21.53
CA ARG A 93 -3.25 6.31 -22.19
C ARG A 93 -2.91 7.65 -21.55
N GLY A 94 -2.89 7.73 -20.23
CA GLY A 94 -2.56 8.94 -19.47
C GLY A 94 -1.12 9.36 -19.71
N ARG A 95 -0.17 8.43 -19.56
CA ARG A 95 1.27 8.70 -19.71
C ARG A 95 1.63 9.09 -21.14
N ARG A 96 0.95 8.53 -22.14
CA ARG A 96 1.14 8.87 -23.56
C ARG A 96 0.89 10.33 -23.93
N ARG A 97 0.14 11.09 -23.11
CA ARG A 97 -0.04 12.53 -23.30
C ARG A 97 1.28 13.29 -23.20
N ALA A 98 2.18 12.86 -22.31
CA ALA A 98 3.50 13.44 -22.13
C ALA A 98 4.63 12.61 -22.78
N ARG A 99 4.40 11.30 -22.98
CA ARG A 99 5.39 10.32 -23.47
C ARG A 99 4.78 9.38 -24.52
N PRO A 100 4.73 9.77 -25.80
CA PRO A 100 4.04 8.99 -26.84
C PRO A 100 4.47 7.52 -26.95
N GLY A 101 5.72 7.20 -26.60
CA GLY A 101 6.27 5.84 -26.59
C GLY A 101 5.99 5.03 -25.32
N ALA A 102 5.20 5.55 -24.37
CA ALA A 102 4.98 4.85 -23.10
C ALA A 102 4.19 3.54 -23.27
N PHE A 103 4.59 2.54 -22.49
CA PHE A 103 4.00 1.19 -22.42
C PHE A 103 4.09 0.66 -20.97
N ALA A 104 3.31 -0.36 -20.64
CA ALA A 104 3.32 -0.97 -19.31
C ALA A 104 4.22 -2.20 -19.25
N VAL A 105 4.94 -2.36 -18.14
CA VAL A 105 5.68 -3.58 -17.78
C VAL A 105 4.98 -4.21 -16.58
N LEU A 106 4.30 -5.33 -16.79
CA LEU A 106 3.38 -5.97 -15.86
C LEU A 106 4.01 -7.19 -15.18
N CYS A 107 4.18 -7.13 -13.86
CA CYS A 107 4.59 -8.25 -13.03
C CYS A 107 3.95 -8.16 -11.63
N PRO A 108 2.86 -8.91 -11.34
CA PRO A 108 2.21 -8.89 -10.02
C PRO A 108 2.94 -9.72 -8.94
N ALA A 109 4.07 -10.38 -9.24
CA ALA A 109 4.75 -11.29 -8.31
C ALA A 109 5.05 -10.64 -6.95
N TYR A 110 4.96 -11.45 -5.89
CA TYR A 110 5.34 -11.08 -4.54
C TYR A 110 5.89 -12.31 -3.78
N PRO A 111 7.16 -12.67 -4.02
CA PRO A 111 7.75 -13.93 -3.55
C PRO A 111 7.73 -14.11 -2.03
N ALA A 112 7.93 -13.04 -1.25
CA ALA A 112 7.84 -13.09 0.21
C ALA A 112 6.44 -13.51 0.72
N MET A 113 5.43 -13.33 -0.12
CA MET A 113 4.06 -13.77 0.12
C MET A 113 3.73 -15.05 -0.67
N GLY A 114 4.70 -15.74 -1.27
CA GLY A 114 4.47 -16.95 -2.06
C GLY A 114 3.73 -16.71 -3.38
N ARG A 115 3.78 -15.48 -3.93
CA ARG A 115 3.21 -15.16 -5.25
C ARG A 115 4.31 -15.10 -6.31
N SER A 116 4.17 -15.85 -7.39
CA SER A 116 5.08 -15.84 -8.55
C SER A 116 4.33 -15.62 -9.86
N VAL A 117 5.06 -15.22 -10.90
CA VAL A 117 4.61 -15.27 -12.29
C VAL A 117 5.55 -16.22 -13.02
N GLU A 118 4.99 -17.32 -13.51
CA GLU A 118 5.73 -18.41 -14.14
C GLU A 118 5.07 -18.77 -15.45
N ASP A 119 5.82 -18.70 -16.53
CA ASP A 119 5.32 -18.89 -17.88
C ASP A 119 4.14 -17.97 -18.24
N GLY A 120 4.09 -16.76 -17.67
CA GLY A 120 2.97 -15.82 -17.82
C GLY A 120 1.74 -16.15 -16.95
N HIS A 121 1.80 -17.18 -16.11
CA HIS A 121 0.74 -17.55 -15.18
C HIS A 121 1.01 -17.03 -13.77
N VAL A 122 0.00 -16.45 -13.13
CA VAL A 122 0.07 -16.04 -11.72
C VAL A 122 -0.19 -17.24 -10.82
N LEU A 123 0.78 -17.53 -9.95
CA LEU A 123 0.71 -18.61 -8.99
C LEU A 123 0.71 -18.08 -7.54
N VAL A 124 0.02 -18.79 -6.66
CA VAL A 124 0.03 -18.58 -5.20
C VAL A 124 0.42 -19.91 -4.56
N GLU A 125 1.57 -19.96 -3.88
CA GLU A 125 2.15 -21.17 -3.30
C GLU A 125 2.25 -22.30 -4.35
N GLY A 126 2.67 -21.95 -5.57
CA GLY A 126 2.82 -22.88 -6.70
C GLY A 126 1.52 -23.33 -7.36
N ARG A 127 0.35 -22.80 -6.97
CA ARG A 127 -0.96 -23.15 -7.57
C ARG A 127 -1.54 -21.98 -8.38
N PRO A 128 -2.24 -22.22 -9.50
CA PRO A 128 -2.91 -21.18 -10.25
C PRO A 128 -3.80 -20.30 -9.37
N VAL A 129 -3.71 -18.98 -9.52
CA VAL A 129 -4.38 -18.01 -8.63
C VAL A 129 -5.90 -18.21 -8.52
N HIS A 130 -6.56 -18.63 -9.61
CA HIS A 130 -8.00 -18.86 -9.68
C HIS A 130 -8.46 -20.15 -8.96
N GLU A 131 -7.55 -21.07 -8.63
CA GLU A 131 -7.87 -22.25 -7.81
C GLU A 131 -7.90 -21.92 -6.31
N GLY A 132 -7.42 -20.74 -5.91
CA GLY A 132 -7.33 -20.30 -4.53
C GLY A 132 -8.45 -19.34 -4.10
N PRO A 133 -8.29 -18.69 -2.92
CA PRO A 133 -9.27 -17.75 -2.39
C PRO A 133 -9.63 -16.60 -3.33
N ALA A 134 -8.69 -16.17 -4.19
CA ALA A 134 -8.92 -15.11 -5.18
C ALA A 134 -9.93 -15.52 -6.26
N GLY A 135 -9.99 -16.80 -6.64
CA GLY A 135 -10.99 -17.29 -7.59
C GLY A 135 -12.39 -17.38 -7.00
N SER A 136 -12.50 -17.56 -5.69
CA SER A 136 -13.76 -17.53 -4.94
C SER A 136 -14.06 -16.16 -4.31
N ASP A 137 -13.33 -15.10 -4.67
CA ASP A 137 -13.55 -13.77 -4.11
C ASP A 137 -15.00 -13.32 -4.38
N PRO A 138 -15.78 -12.94 -3.36
CA PRO A 138 -17.21 -12.69 -3.51
C PRO A 138 -17.52 -11.40 -4.28
N VAL A 139 -16.51 -10.58 -4.56
CA VAL A 139 -16.69 -9.27 -5.18
C VAL A 139 -16.01 -9.18 -6.54
N THR A 140 -14.76 -9.64 -6.64
CA THR A 140 -13.95 -9.60 -7.86
C THR A 140 -13.21 -10.92 -8.06
N PRO A 141 -13.94 -12.01 -8.41
CA PRO A 141 -13.35 -13.33 -8.59
C PRO A 141 -12.39 -13.35 -9.78
N VAL A 142 -11.23 -14.00 -9.58
CA VAL A 142 -10.22 -14.20 -10.61
C VAL A 142 -10.46 -15.55 -11.28
N THR A 143 -10.78 -15.55 -12.57
CA THR A 143 -11.27 -16.75 -13.27
C THR A 143 -10.21 -17.51 -14.05
N GLU A 144 -9.00 -16.98 -14.13
CA GLU A 144 -7.90 -17.52 -14.93
C GLU A 144 -6.55 -17.15 -14.29
N SER A 145 -5.47 -17.81 -14.69
CA SER A 145 -4.11 -17.53 -14.21
C SER A 145 -3.20 -16.87 -15.25
N GLU A 146 -3.46 -17.06 -16.54
CA GLU A 146 -2.67 -16.50 -17.63
C GLU A 146 -2.85 -14.97 -17.73
N LEU A 147 -1.77 -14.20 -17.57
CA LEU A 147 -1.82 -12.74 -17.54
C LEU A 147 -2.30 -12.12 -18.86
N THR A 148 -2.02 -12.75 -19.99
CA THR A 148 -2.48 -12.30 -21.33
C THR A 148 -4.00 -12.41 -21.48
N ARG A 149 -4.64 -13.34 -20.77
CA ARG A 149 -6.10 -13.47 -20.69
C ARG A 149 -6.70 -12.48 -19.68
N LEU A 150 -6.04 -12.28 -18.55
CA LEU A 150 -6.45 -11.33 -17.51
C LEU A 150 -6.30 -9.87 -17.96
N VAL A 151 -5.28 -9.59 -18.78
CA VAL A 151 -5.02 -8.28 -19.39
C VAL A 151 -4.94 -8.43 -20.92
N PRO A 152 -6.10 -8.47 -21.60
CA PRO A 152 -6.16 -8.67 -23.04
C PRO A 152 -5.37 -7.61 -23.81
N GLY A 153 -4.58 -8.07 -24.79
CA GLY A 153 -3.68 -7.25 -25.61
C GLY A 153 -2.24 -7.19 -25.10
N SER A 154 -1.97 -7.74 -23.92
CA SER A 154 -0.61 -7.88 -23.41
C SER A 154 0.14 -9.05 -24.05
N VAL A 155 1.48 -9.00 -24.02
CA VAL A 155 2.37 -10.03 -24.55
C VAL A 155 3.45 -10.37 -23.52
N ARG A 156 3.84 -11.64 -23.44
CA ARG A 156 4.95 -12.07 -22.57
C ARG A 156 6.29 -11.76 -23.23
N ALA A 157 7.19 -11.08 -22.52
CA ALA A 157 8.57 -10.92 -22.98
C ALA A 157 9.27 -12.29 -23.00
N THR A 158 10.00 -12.60 -24.08
CA THR A 158 10.77 -13.83 -24.20
C THR A 158 12.19 -13.51 -24.64
N GLY A 159 13.18 -13.90 -23.85
CA GLY A 159 14.59 -13.64 -24.12
C GLY A 159 15.45 -13.68 -22.86
N HIS A 160 16.76 -13.88 -23.05
CA HIS A 160 17.74 -13.88 -21.95
C HIS A 160 18.13 -12.46 -21.51
N ASP A 161 18.20 -11.53 -22.46
CA ASP A 161 18.38 -10.10 -22.19
C ASP A 161 17.00 -9.47 -21.97
N LEU A 162 16.71 -9.13 -20.73
CA LEU A 162 15.40 -8.62 -20.33
C LEU A 162 15.09 -7.25 -20.94
N VAL A 163 16.09 -6.36 -21.04
CA VAL A 163 15.90 -5.02 -21.61
C VAL A 163 15.57 -5.13 -23.09
N ALA A 164 16.32 -5.94 -23.83
CA ALA A 164 16.08 -6.18 -25.25
C ALA A 164 14.72 -6.85 -25.49
N ALA A 165 14.38 -7.88 -24.70
CA ALA A 165 13.12 -8.61 -24.81
C ALA A 165 11.90 -7.70 -24.54
N VAL A 166 11.97 -6.85 -23.50
CA VAL A 166 10.90 -5.89 -23.19
C VAL A 166 10.77 -4.83 -24.29
N ARG A 167 11.89 -4.27 -24.78
CA ARG A 167 11.86 -3.28 -25.87
C ARG A 167 11.31 -3.85 -27.18
N GLU A 168 11.64 -5.10 -27.51
CA GLU A 168 11.12 -5.76 -28.70
C GLU A 168 9.60 -5.96 -28.61
N ALA A 169 9.12 -6.51 -27.49
CA ALA A 169 7.70 -6.70 -27.24
C ALA A 169 6.92 -5.38 -27.27
N ALA A 170 7.49 -4.31 -26.72
CA ALA A 170 6.88 -2.99 -26.65
C ALA A 170 6.76 -2.27 -28.01
N ARG A 171 7.31 -2.80 -29.10
CA ARG A 171 7.14 -2.22 -30.45
C ARG A 171 5.70 -2.33 -30.95
N ASP A 172 5.08 -3.48 -30.69
CA ASP A 172 3.76 -3.84 -31.22
C ASP A 172 2.70 -3.97 -30.12
N HIS A 173 3.09 -3.91 -28.85
CA HIS A 173 2.20 -4.11 -27.70
C HIS A 173 2.34 -3.00 -26.65
N ASP A 174 1.18 -2.60 -26.12
CA ASP A 174 1.08 -1.56 -25.07
C ASP A 174 1.40 -2.10 -23.66
N VAL A 175 1.39 -3.42 -23.48
CA VAL A 175 1.57 -4.08 -22.18
C VAL A 175 2.46 -5.31 -22.36
N VAL A 176 3.58 -5.33 -21.64
CA VAL A 176 4.56 -6.42 -21.66
C VAL A 176 4.54 -7.13 -20.30
N VAL A 177 4.22 -8.41 -20.30
CA VAL A 177 4.27 -9.29 -19.12
C VAL A 177 5.68 -9.81 -18.94
N VAL A 178 6.19 -9.73 -17.70
CA VAL A 178 7.49 -10.30 -17.32
C VAL A 178 7.31 -11.26 -16.14
N ASP A 179 7.88 -12.44 -16.28
CA ASP A 179 7.88 -13.48 -15.26
C ASP A 179 8.83 -13.13 -14.10
N ALA A 180 8.48 -13.56 -12.90
CA ALA A 180 9.34 -13.47 -11.72
C ALA A 180 8.92 -14.51 -10.67
N ARG A 181 9.89 -15.33 -10.23
CA ARG A 181 9.68 -16.39 -9.23
C ARG A 181 10.13 -15.98 -7.84
N ASP A 182 11.22 -15.23 -7.79
CA ASP A 182 11.86 -14.82 -6.55
C ASP A 182 12.24 -13.33 -6.57
N GLN A 183 12.83 -12.87 -5.46
CA GLN A 183 13.23 -11.47 -5.33
C GLN A 183 14.34 -11.09 -6.31
N ALA A 184 15.20 -12.03 -6.70
CA ALA A 184 16.29 -11.74 -7.64
C ALA A 184 15.75 -11.47 -9.05
N ASP A 185 14.72 -12.22 -9.48
CA ASP A 185 14.01 -11.94 -10.72
C ASP A 185 13.38 -10.52 -10.70
N LEU A 186 12.77 -10.13 -9.57
CA LEU A 186 12.21 -8.78 -9.39
C LEU A 186 13.28 -7.67 -9.38
N ASP A 187 14.43 -7.92 -8.76
CA ASP A 187 15.54 -6.98 -8.73
C ASP A 187 16.13 -6.78 -10.15
N ALA A 188 16.24 -7.87 -10.94
CA ALA A 188 16.63 -7.79 -12.34
C ALA A 188 15.60 -7.03 -13.20
N LEU A 189 14.30 -7.25 -12.95
CA LEU A 189 13.23 -6.51 -13.61
C LEU A 189 13.26 -5.02 -13.27
N ALA A 190 13.47 -4.66 -11.99
CA ALA A 190 13.58 -3.26 -11.58
C ALA A 190 14.76 -2.56 -12.26
N ALA A 191 15.92 -3.22 -12.35
CA ALA A 191 17.09 -2.70 -13.07
C ALA A 191 16.80 -2.50 -14.58
N ALA A 192 16.12 -3.46 -15.22
CA ALA A 192 15.74 -3.34 -16.61
C ALA A 192 14.76 -2.18 -16.86
N ILE A 193 13.77 -1.99 -15.97
CA ILE A 193 12.83 -0.87 -16.04
C ILE A 193 13.56 0.48 -15.89
N ASP A 194 14.52 0.58 -14.97
CA ASP A 194 15.31 1.80 -14.80
C ASP A 194 16.18 2.10 -16.03
N GLU A 195 16.81 1.09 -16.64
CA GLU A 195 17.59 1.25 -17.88
C GLU A 195 16.72 1.65 -19.09
N ILE A 196 15.51 1.08 -19.21
CA ILE A 196 14.56 1.49 -20.26
C ILE A 196 14.12 2.94 -20.04
N GLY A 197 13.96 3.34 -18.78
CA GLY A 197 13.65 4.69 -18.39
C GLY A 197 12.15 5.01 -18.43
N PRO A 198 11.77 6.29 -18.53
CA PRO A 198 10.43 6.79 -18.17
C PRO A 198 9.29 6.39 -19.12
N ASP A 199 9.60 5.71 -20.22
CA ASP A 199 8.60 5.14 -21.14
C ASP A 199 8.05 3.81 -20.63
N ALA A 200 8.83 3.06 -19.81
CA ALA A 200 8.34 1.86 -19.13
C ALA A 200 7.57 2.25 -17.87
N ILE A 201 6.28 1.96 -17.85
CA ILE A 201 5.43 2.11 -16.66
C ILE A 201 5.46 0.81 -15.87
N PRO A 202 6.16 0.73 -14.73
CA PRO A 202 6.10 -0.46 -13.89
C PRO A 202 4.69 -0.63 -13.31
N VAL A 203 4.14 -1.82 -13.53
CA VAL A 203 2.86 -2.26 -12.99
C VAL A 203 3.07 -3.54 -12.20
N GLY A 204 2.76 -3.54 -10.90
CA GLY A 204 2.97 -4.71 -10.07
C GLY A 204 2.39 -4.60 -8.68
N SER A 205 2.77 -5.55 -7.82
CA SER A 205 2.32 -5.59 -6.42
C SER A 205 3.38 -5.00 -5.45
N ALA A 206 3.34 -5.30 -4.16
CA ALA A 206 4.39 -4.79 -3.26
C ALA A 206 5.77 -5.41 -3.56
N GLY A 207 5.85 -6.60 -4.18
CA GLY A 207 7.12 -7.24 -4.53
C GLY A 207 7.98 -6.39 -5.46
N LEU A 208 7.44 -6.01 -6.62
CA LEU A 208 8.16 -5.15 -7.57
C LEU A 208 8.43 -3.75 -7.00
N ALA A 209 7.55 -3.23 -6.15
CA ALA A 209 7.77 -1.95 -5.48
C ALA A 209 9.01 -1.94 -4.58
N ILE A 210 9.29 -3.02 -3.86
CA ILE A 210 10.49 -3.17 -3.02
C ILE A 210 11.75 -3.08 -3.88
N ALA A 211 11.77 -3.77 -5.03
CA ALA A 211 12.90 -3.75 -5.95
C ALA A 211 13.11 -2.35 -6.57
N LEU A 212 12.03 -1.71 -7.01
CA LEU A 212 12.06 -0.35 -7.58
C LEU A 212 12.49 0.70 -6.55
N ALA A 213 12.00 0.62 -5.31
CA ALA A 213 12.36 1.57 -4.25
C ALA A 213 13.87 1.62 -4.00
N ARG A 214 14.55 0.47 -4.08
CA ARG A 214 16.02 0.37 -3.98
C ARG A 214 16.71 0.85 -5.25
N THR A 215 16.23 0.42 -6.41
CA THR A 215 16.84 0.75 -7.71
C THR A 215 16.78 2.25 -8.00
N TRP A 216 15.67 2.89 -7.66
CA TRP A 216 15.42 4.29 -7.91
C TRP A 216 16.05 5.23 -6.89
N GLN A 217 16.57 4.71 -5.79
CA GLN A 217 17.17 5.52 -4.76
C GLN A 217 18.54 6.03 -5.22
N ASP A 218 18.68 7.35 -5.28
CA ASP A 218 19.97 8.01 -5.50
C ASP A 218 20.64 8.31 -4.14
N GLY A 219 21.88 7.86 -3.93
CA GLY A 219 22.69 8.21 -2.76
C GLY A 219 22.90 7.10 -1.73
N PRO A 220 23.59 7.40 -0.61
CA PRO A 220 23.87 6.42 0.44
C PRO A 220 22.58 5.94 1.11
N GLU A 221 22.61 4.70 1.62
CA GLU A 221 21.47 4.11 2.32
C GLU A 221 21.02 5.03 3.48
N PRO A 222 19.80 5.56 3.43
CA PRO A 222 19.31 6.52 4.40
C PRO A 222 19.11 5.86 5.75
N GLN A 223 19.38 6.61 6.82
CA GLN A 223 19.09 6.14 8.17
C GLN A 223 17.58 6.06 8.36
N ARG A 224 17.09 4.86 8.70
CA ARG A 224 15.70 4.68 9.12
C ARG A 224 15.41 5.61 10.29
N ARG A 225 14.30 6.33 10.20
CA ARG A 225 13.74 7.12 11.30
C ARG A 225 12.51 6.40 11.83
N PRO A 226 12.68 5.41 12.71
CA PRO A 226 11.53 4.71 13.26
C PRO A 226 10.61 5.69 13.98
N VAL A 227 9.31 5.40 13.95
CA VAL A 227 8.35 6.13 14.78
C VAL A 227 8.68 5.83 16.24
N ALA A 228 8.94 6.89 16.99
CA ALA A 228 9.35 6.85 18.37
C ALA A 228 8.42 7.73 19.21
N ILE A 229 7.88 7.17 20.28
CA ILE A 229 7.07 7.89 21.28
C ILE A 229 7.75 7.84 22.64
N ALA A 230 7.46 8.83 23.49
CA ALA A 230 7.98 8.85 24.86
C ALA A 230 7.55 7.59 25.63
N ALA A 231 8.40 7.14 26.56
CA ALA A 231 8.17 5.90 27.33
C ALA A 231 6.84 5.90 28.10
N ASP A 232 6.42 7.08 28.57
CA ASP A 232 5.19 7.34 29.32
C ASP A 232 4.03 7.84 28.44
N ALA A 233 4.23 7.98 27.13
CA ALA A 233 3.17 8.40 26.22
C ALA A 233 2.03 7.37 26.20
N SER A 234 0.80 7.86 26.36
CA SER A 234 -0.40 7.04 26.21
C SER A 234 -0.73 6.82 24.72
N ALA A 235 -1.35 5.69 24.41
CA ALA A 235 -1.79 5.36 23.06
C ALA A 235 -3.32 5.28 23.00
N LEU A 236 -3.91 5.88 21.97
CA LEU A 236 -5.32 5.65 21.62
C LEU A 236 -5.38 4.56 20.55
N VAL A 237 -6.00 3.44 20.88
CA VAL A 237 -6.18 2.32 19.95
C VAL A 237 -7.65 2.25 19.53
N VAL A 238 -7.90 2.42 18.23
CA VAL A 238 -9.23 2.44 17.63
C VAL A 238 -9.40 1.22 16.75
N VAL A 239 -10.28 0.30 17.16
CA VAL A 239 -10.52 -0.97 16.47
C VAL A 239 -11.93 -1.02 15.90
N SER A 240 -12.04 -0.78 14.60
CA SER A 240 -13.33 -0.82 13.89
C SER A 240 -13.62 -2.18 13.25
N SER A 241 -12.62 -3.04 13.13
CA SER A 241 -12.77 -4.33 12.47
C SER A 241 -13.49 -5.36 13.34
N LEU A 242 -14.44 -6.09 12.73
CA LEU A 242 -15.05 -7.27 13.34
C LEU A 242 -14.26 -8.56 13.11
N HIS A 243 -13.18 -8.50 12.33
CA HIS A 243 -12.41 -9.68 11.95
C HIS A 243 -11.86 -10.39 13.20
N GLU A 244 -11.92 -11.73 13.21
CA GLU A 244 -11.55 -12.52 14.38
C GLU A 244 -10.12 -12.22 14.86
N ALA A 245 -9.18 -12.04 13.93
CA ALA A 245 -7.81 -11.59 14.23
C ALA A 245 -7.76 -10.29 15.05
N ALA A 246 -8.49 -9.24 14.65
CA ALA A 246 -8.59 -7.99 15.41
C ALA A 246 -9.25 -8.20 16.77
N ARG A 247 -10.25 -9.08 16.89
CA ARG A 247 -10.91 -9.40 18.16
C ARG A 247 -9.96 -10.09 19.14
N ARG A 248 -9.17 -11.07 18.68
CA ARG A 248 -8.14 -11.73 19.51
C ARG A 248 -7.06 -10.75 19.96
N GLN A 249 -6.68 -9.81 19.10
CA GLN A 249 -5.70 -8.76 19.44
C GLN A 249 -6.24 -7.78 20.49
N VAL A 250 -7.51 -7.39 20.39
CA VAL A 250 -8.19 -6.59 21.41
C VAL A 250 -8.20 -7.31 22.76
N GLU A 251 -8.52 -8.60 22.78
CA GLU A 251 -8.53 -9.38 24.02
C GLU A 251 -7.14 -9.45 24.66
N ALA A 252 -6.11 -9.74 23.87
CA ALA A 252 -4.74 -9.73 24.35
C ALA A 252 -4.32 -8.35 24.89
N LEU A 253 -4.71 -7.28 24.20
CA LEU A 253 -4.37 -5.90 24.61
C LEU A 253 -5.09 -5.47 25.89
N ARG A 254 -6.35 -5.92 26.12
CA ARG A 254 -7.12 -5.64 27.34
C ARG A 254 -6.44 -6.09 28.61
N ALA A 255 -5.66 -7.18 28.54
CA ALA A 255 -4.89 -7.66 29.69
C ALA A 255 -3.75 -6.71 30.10
N ASP A 256 -3.33 -5.80 29.21
CA ASP A 256 -2.13 -4.98 29.35
C ASP A 256 -2.39 -3.47 29.27
N THR A 257 -3.65 -3.00 29.15
CA THR A 257 -3.93 -1.59 28.86
C THR A 257 -3.38 -0.61 29.88
N GLU A 258 -3.43 -0.95 31.18
CA GLU A 258 -2.88 -0.07 32.24
C GLU A 258 -1.36 -0.01 32.17
N ARG A 259 -0.69 -1.17 32.04
CA ARG A 259 0.76 -1.28 31.87
C ARG A 259 1.24 -0.53 30.63
N LEU A 260 0.48 -0.61 29.54
CA LEU A 260 0.79 -0.01 28.26
C LEU A 260 0.24 1.41 28.11
N GLY A 261 -0.46 1.99 29.09
CA GLY A 261 -1.07 3.32 28.95
C GLY A 261 -1.97 3.44 27.72
N VAL A 262 -2.84 2.45 27.49
CA VAL A 262 -3.70 2.37 26.31
C VAL A 262 -5.14 2.72 26.66
N ASP A 263 -5.69 3.69 25.94
CA ASP A 263 -7.13 3.90 25.86
C ASP A 263 -7.66 3.18 24.61
N LEU A 264 -8.70 2.36 24.78
CA LEU A 264 -9.18 1.46 23.74
C LEU A 264 -10.63 1.79 23.33
N LEU A 265 -10.82 2.11 22.05
CA LEU A 265 -12.13 2.29 21.43
C LEU A 265 -12.38 1.13 20.47
N VAL A 266 -13.45 0.37 20.68
CA VAL A 266 -13.75 -0.83 19.89
C VAL A 266 -15.19 -0.79 19.40
N THR A 267 -15.40 -1.08 18.12
CA THR A 267 -16.75 -1.31 17.61
C THR A 267 -17.40 -2.52 18.32
N PRO A 268 -18.68 -2.42 18.76
CA PRO A 268 -19.40 -3.54 19.36
C PRO A 268 -19.42 -4.80 18.49
N SER A 269 -19.55 -5.97 19.12
CA SER A 269 -19.56 -7.28 18.44
C SER A 269 -20.82 -7.52 17.61
N GLU A 270 -21.92 -6.91 18.02
CA GLU A 270 -23.23 -7.04 17.39
C GLU A 270 -23.45 -5.92 16.37
N ARG A 271 -23.79 -6.30 15.13
CA ARG A 271 -24.25 -5.36 14.10
C ARG A 271 -25.71 -5.62 13.80
N GLU A 272 -26.52 -4.57 13.89
CA GLU A 272 -27.75 -4.50 13.11
C GLU A 272 -27.38 -4.33 11.62
N ASP A 273 -28.12 -4.96 10.72
CA ASP A 273 -27.91 -4.81 9.28
C ASP A 273 -27.93 -3.34 8.86
N GLY A 274 -26.93 -2.91 8.08
CA GLY A 274 -26.81 -1.53 7.60
C GLY A 274 -26.28 -0.51 8.62
N SER A 275 -25.77 -0.93 9.79
CA SER A 275 -25.23 -0.02 10.83
C SER A 275 -23.73 0.30 10.73
N ALA A 276 -22.97 -0.39 9.86
CA ALA A 276 -21.50 -0.31 9.83
C ALA A 276 -20.94 1.12 9.65
N VAL A 277 -21.52 1.89 8.73
CA VAL A 277 -21.10 3.28 8.48
C VAL A 277 -21.41 4.17 9.69
N ARG A 278 -22.56 3.98 10.35
CA ARG A 278 -22.93 4.72 11.57
C ARG A 278 -21.96 4.42 12.70
N GLN A 279 -21.63 3.14 12.90
CA GLN A 279 -20.67 2.71 13.92
C GLN A 279 -19.26 3.26 13.65
N ALA A 280 -18.80 3.24 12.39
CA ALA A 280 -17.50 3.81 12.02
C ALA A 280 -17.44 5.32 12.30
N ARG A 281 -18.51 6.06 11.99
CA ARG A 281 -18.62 7.51 12.29
C ARG A 281 -18.66 7.80 13.78
N GLU A 282 -19.40 7.01 14.55
CA GLU A 282 -19.45 7.19 16.01
C GLU A 282 -18.09 6.89 16.66
N LEU A 283 -17.41 5.84 16.21
CA LEU A 283 -16.06 5.51 16.67
C LEU A 283 -15.06 6.62 16.31
N ALA A 284 -15.17 7.19 15.11
CA ALA A 284 -14.38 8.35 14.70
C ALA A 284 -14.63 9.57 15.59
N ARG A 285 -15.90 9.87 15.92
CA ARG A 285 -16.27 10.96 16.83
C ARG A 285 -15.66 10.76 18.22
N GLN A 286 -15.75 9.55 18.77
CA GLN A 286 -15.13 9.21 20.05
C GLN A 286 -13.60 9.35 20.02
N ALA A 287 -12.97 8.98 18.90
CA ALA A 287 -11.53 9.15 18.74
C ALA A 287 -11.12 10.63 18.71
N VAL A 288 -11.88 11.49 18.01
CA VAL A 288 -11.66 12.95 18.02
C VAL A 288 -11.79 13.51 19.44
N ASP A 289 -12.86 13.14 20.16
CA ASP A 289 -13.08 13.60 21.54
C ASP A 289 -11.94 13.15 22.48
N ALA A 290 -11.45 11.91 22.33
CA ALA A 290 -10.36 11.38 23.12
C ALA A 290 -9.03 12.11 22.86
N LEU A 291 -8.72 12.39 21.58
CA LEU A 291 -7.50 13.08 21.18
C LEU A 291 -7.50 14.57 21.55
N ALA A 292 -8.67 15.22 21.64
CA ALA A 292 -8.80 16.62 22.06
C ALA A 292 -8.19 16.89 23.45
N GLY A 293 -8.06 15.86 24.30
CA GLY A 293 -7.41 15.95 25.60
C GLY A 293 -5.88 16.10 25.54
N GLY A 294 -5.23 15.93 24.38
CA GLY A 294 -3.79 16.12 24.18
C GLY A 294 -2.88 15.14 24.94
N ARG A 295 -3.44 14.06 25.47
CA ARG A 295 -2.77 13.09 26.34
C ARG A 295 -2.16 11.90 25.60
N HIS A 296 -2.61 11.62 24.38
CA HIS A 296 -2.15 10.49 23.57
C HIS A 296 -0.99 10.92 22.68
N GLY A 297 0.14 10.22 22.82
CA GLY A 297 1.31 10.39 21.95
C GLY A 297 1.32 9.42 20.76
N LEU A 298 0.34 8.52 20.66
CA LEU A 298 0.20 7.56 19.57
C LEU A 298 -1.29 7.33 19.25
N LEU A 299 -1.62 7.32 17.96
CA LEU A 299 -2.89 6.84 17.43
C LEU A 299 -2.68 5.51 16.69
N VAL A 300 -3.44 4.47 17.04
CA VAL A 300 -3.43 3.19 16.31
C VAL A 300 -4.81 2.94 15.72
N LEU A 301 -4.90 2.78 14.41
CA LEU A 301 -6.15 2.51 13.70
C LEU A 301 -6.18 1.08 13.13
N VAL A 302 -7.18 0.29 13.51
CA VAL A 302 -7.32 -1.11 13.08
C VAL A 302 -8.64 -1.31 12.32
N GLY A 303 -8.52 -1.60 11.01
CA GLY A 303 -9.63 -1.77 10.09
C GLY A 303 -9.77 -0.60 9.09
N GLY A 304 -10.21 -0.89 7.86
CA GLY A 304 -10.24 0.09 6.77
C GLY A 304 -11.25 1.21 6.98
N ASP A 305 -12.54 0.89 7.04
CA ASP A 305 -13.61 1.91 7.07
C ASP A 305 -13.51 2.83 8.29
N GLY A 306 -13.25 2.27 9.48
CA GLY A 306 -13.11 3.08 10.69
C GLY A 306 -11.83 3.90 10.71
N ALA A 307 -10.71 3.39 10.18
CA ALA A 307 -9.51 4.20 10.02
C ALA A 307 -9.77 5.39 9.10
N ALA A 308 -10.37 5.16 7.93
CA ALA A 308 -10.70 6.20 6.97
C ALA A 308 -11.64 7.26 7.56
N GLN A 309 -12.71 6.85 8.25
CA GLN A 309 -13.61 7.80 8.91
C GLN A 309 -12.93 8.58 10.04
N THR A 310 -12.05 7.93 10.81
CA THR A 310 -11.29 8.60 11.88
C THR A 310 -10.34 9.65 11.31
N LEU A 311 -9.57 9.31 10.29
CA LEU A 311 -8.66 10.23 9.62
C LEU A 311 -9.41 11.42 9.00
N LEU A 312 -10.54 11.16 8.35
CA LEU A 312 -11.41 12.22 7.81
C LEU A 312 -11.94 13.14 8.91
N ALA A 313 -12.41 12.59 10.03
CA ALA A 313 -12.95 13.37 11.15
C ALA A 313 -11.86 14.21 11.84
N LEU A 314 -10.61 13.74 11.84
CA LEU A 314 -9.45 14.48 12.30
C LEU A 314 -8.98 15.54 11.31
N GLY A 315 -9.57 15.63 10.11
CA GLY A 315 -9.12 16.55 9.06
C GLY A 315 -7.71 16.21 8.51
N ALA A 316 -7.27 14.96 8.67
CA ALA A 316 -5.99 14.50 8.14
C ALA A 316 -6.04 14.42 6.61
N THR A 317 -5.01 14.94 5.95
CA THR A 317 -4.84 14.90 4.50
C THR A 317 -3.87 13.79 4.07
N GLY A 318 -3.05 13.28 4.99
CA GLY A 318 -2.10 12.21 4.70
C GLY A 318 -1.43 11.61 5.94
N ILE A 319 -0.53 10.67 5.70
CA ILE A 319 0.38 10.09 6.69
C ILE A 319 1.80 10.12 6.12
N ASN A 320 2.72 10.80 6.81
CA ASN A 320 4.15 10.70 6.52
C ASN A 320 4.65 9.35 7.03
N VAL A 321 4.79 8.39 6.11
CA VAL A 321 5.14 7.01 6.42
C VAL A 321 6.64 6.89 6.66
N ALA A 322 7.03 6.30 7.79
CA ALA A 322 8.41 6.22 8.22
C ALA A 322 8.95 4.79 8.22
N ASP A 323 8.20 3.83 8.76
CA ASP A 323 8.54 2.40 8.75
C ASP A 323 7.25 1.56 8.95
N ALA A 324 7.38 0.26 9.07
CA ALA A 324 6.40 -0.63 9.66
C ALA A 324 7.08 -1.40 10.81
N PRO A 325 6.96 -0.91 12.08
CA PRO A 325 7.64 -1.48 13.25
C PRO A 325 7.27 -2.94 13.51
N VAL A 326 6.06 -3.31 13.14
CA VAL A 326 5.62 -4.69 12.98
C VAL A 326 5.27 -4.86 11.51
N GLU A 327 5.63 -6.00 10.93
CA GLU A 327 5.28 -6.33 9.55
C GLU A 327 3.76 -6.13 9.33
N GLY A 328 3.37 -5.56 8.18
CA GLY A 328 1.97 -5.25 7.87
C GLY A 328 1.32 -4.16 8.75
N VAL A 329 2.10 -3.45 9.57
CA VAL A 329 1.64 -2.32 10.38
C VAL A 329 2.43 -1.05 10.04
N PRO A 330 2.09 -0.35 8.94
CA PRO A 330 2.64 0.95 8.60
C PRO A 330 2.52 1.95 9.75
N ALA A 331 3.61 2.65 10.05
CA ALA A 331 3.67 3.72 11.04
C ALA A 331 4.33 4.98 10.48
N GLY A 332 3.87 6.12 10.98
CA GLY A 332 4.30 7.43 10.53
C GLY A 332 3.81 8.54 11.44
N THR A 333 3.61 9.72 10.86
CA THR A 333 2.98 10.87 11.51
C THR A 333 1.81 11.38 10.69
N LEU A 334 0.76 11.85 11.35
CA LEU A 334 -0.37 12.49 10.69
C LEU A 334 0.05 13.77 9.97
N VAL A 335 -0.55 14.02 8.81
CA VAL A 335 -0.41 15.27 8.06
C VAL A 335 -1.78 15.94 7.97
N GLY A 336 -1.84 17.22 8.33
CA GLY A 336 -3.05 18.03 8.31
C GLY A 336 -3.94 17.86 9.55
N GLY A 337 -4.91 18.79 9.68
CA GLY A 337 -5.81 18.83 10.83
C GLY A 337 -5.16 19.34 12.13
N PRO A 338 -5.89 19.36 13.25
CA PRO A 338 -5.40 19.85 14.54
C PRO A 338 -4.39 18.91 15.23
N HIS A 339 -4.17 17.71 14.68
CA HIS A 339 -3.23 16.71 15.20
C HIS A 339 -2.08 16.42 14.23
N ASP A 340 -1.71 17.41 13.40
CA ASP A 340 -0.54 17.34 12.53
C ASP A 340 0.72 16.96 13.33
N GLY A 341 1.50 16.02 12.82
CA GLY A 341 2.69 15.48 13.48
C GLY A 341 2.43 14.38 14.51
N LEU A 342 1.17 14.07 14.87
CA LEU A 342 0.86 12.99 15.82
C LEU A 342 1.34 11.63 15.26
N PRO A 343 2.15 10.87 16.03
CA PRO A 343 2.52 9.51 15.66
C PRO A 343 1.28 8.62 15.44
N ILE A 344 1.28 7.91 14.32
CA ILE A 344 0.18 7.04 13.92
C ILE A 344 0.69 5.70 13.41
N ALA A 345 -0.06 4.63 13.70
CA ALA A 345 0.07 3.34 13.04
C ALA A 345 -1.28 2.86 12.50
N THR A 346 -1.27 2.20 11.35
CA THR A 346 -2.48 1.64 10.73
C THR A 346 -2.32 0.15 10.48
N LYS A 347 -3.41 -0.62 10.60
CA LYS A 347 -3.39 -2.06 10.36
C LYS A 347 -4.69 -2.54 9.73
N ALA A 348 -4.58 -3.42 8.73
CA ALA A 348 -5.72 -4.15 8.22
C ALA A 348 -6.36 -5.03 9.32
N GLY A 349 -7.69 -5.17 9.29
CA GLY A 349 -8.42 -5.91 10.33
C GLY A 349 -8.01 -7.38 10.44
N GLY A 350 -7.78 -8.04 9.32
CA GLY A 350 -7.41 -9.47 9.27
C GLY A 350 -5.94 -9.79 9.49
N PHE A 351 -5.08 -8.79 9.64
CA PHE A 351 -3.63 -8.98 9.67
C PHE A 351 -3.08 -9.18 11.10
N GLY A 352 -2.07 -10.05 11.21
CA GLY A 352 -1.23 -10.22 12.40
C GLY A 352 -1.69 -11.30 13.39
N THR A 353 -0.82 -11.64 14.32
CA THR A 353 -1.08 -12.56 15.45
C THR A 353 -1.81 -11.83 16.60
N SER A 354 -2.21 -12.56 17.65
CA SER A 354 -2.82 -11.97 18.86
C SER A 354 -1.91 -10.95 19.56
N SER A 355 -0.59 -11.07 19.46
CA SER A 355 0.38 -10.18 20.11
C SER A 355 0.68 -8.90 19.31
N THR A 356 0.17 -8.77 18.09
CA THR A 356 0.58 -7.71 17.15
C THR A 356 0.44 -6.30 17.72
N LEU A 357 -0.67 -5.99 18.38
CA LEU A 357 -0.90 -4.63 18.92
C LEU A 357 -0.01 -4.33 20.12
N VAL A 358 0.24 -5.34 20.97
CA VAL A 358 1.17 -5.22 22.11
C VAL A 358 2.59 -4.99 21.59
N GLN A 359 3.03 -5.82 20.64
CA GLN A 359 4.34 -5.71 20.00
C GLN A 359 4.54 -4.35 19.32
N LEU A 360 3.51 -3.83 18.65
CA LEU A 360 3.55 -2.51 18.04
C LEU A 360 3.81 -1.42 19.08
N ILE A 361 3.04 -1.39 20.17
CA ILE A 361 3.15 -0.35 21.20
C ILE A 361 4.53 -0.43 21.88
N ASP A 362 5.02 -1.63 22.18
CA ASP A 362 6.35 -1.82 22.75
C ASP A 362 7.45 -1.40 21.75
N ALA A 363 7.30 -1.68 20.45
CA ALA A 363 8.30 -1.38 19.43
C ALA A 363 8.48 0.12 19.15
N VAL A 364 7.41 0.92 19.28
CA VAL A 364 7.48 2.37 19.02
C VAL A 364 7.87 3.18 20.27
N ARG A 365 7.91 2.57 21.45
CA ARG A 365 8.32 3.26 22.68
C ARG A 365 9.83 3.36 22.79
N VAL A 366 10.32 4.57 23.01
CA VAL A 366 11.72 4.77 23.37
C VAL A 366 11.94 4.20 24.77
N THR A 367 12.78 3.18 24.88
CA THR A 367 13.26 2.72 26.19
C THR A 367 14.19 3.78 26.76
N GLN A 368 13.94 4.22 28.00
CA GLN A 368 14.87 5.10 28.70
C GLN A 368 16.21 4.35 28.88
N GLY A 369 17.21 4.66 28.06
CA GLY A 369 18.55 4.09 28.20
C GLY A 369 19.41 3.88 26.95
N ALA A 370 18.94 4.17 25.73
CA ALA A 370 19.82 4.12 24.56
C ALA A 370 20.71 5.39 24.51
N PRO A 371 22.06 5.28 24.60
CA PRO A 371 22.94 6.43 24.50
C PRO A 371 22.90 7.02 23.08
N SER A 372 23.07 8.33 23.02
CA SER A 372 23.10 9.15 21.79
C SER A 372 24.31 8.88 20.92
#